data_AF-A0A559IX90-F1
#
_entry.id   AF-A0A559IX90-F1
#
_cell.length_a   1.000
_cell.length_b   1.000
_cell.length_c   1.000
_cell.angle_alpha   90.00
_cell.angle_beta   90.00
_cell.angle_gamma   90.00
#
_symmetry.space_group_name_H-M   'P 1'
#
loop_
_entity.id
_entity.type
_entity.pdbx_description
1 polymer ?
#
loop_
_entity_poly.entity_id
_entity_poly.type
_entity_poly.pdbx_seq_one_letter_code
_entity_poly.pdbx_strand_id
1 'polypeptide(L)'
;MNAKRQLHKKADEKNRLESRRGKTVLCCGANKPIKKGGGFCKALAGTGTDHPGYGRCKYCGGMNTGPKTAAGKAAVSQNARKHGFYSKAISPEEREVYEEQLEEASLGLQHEIYMLKAKILVYLSRWRRRWDRFYKAKLAEEYVKYKCMNPDCGAVHVYGELEVKPGYCISAKCGEKHLEEVERWVAERTPVEAEEYADRQTKVYFTDGENGRSYYHAGSLEDRTLDRALNTLGRLIEKHARLTQDSGDDLLTSINKELQAASQGKVSVSWGGKPQARTESPAE
;
A
#
# COMPACT_ATOMS: atom_id res chain seq x y z
N MET A 1 38.08 29.47 -13.38
CA MET A 1 37.31 28.41 -12.71
C MET A 1 37.28 28.72 -11.22
N ASN A 2 36.26 29.43 -10.73
CA ASN A 2 36.17 29.74 -9.30
C ASN A 2 35.52 28.57 -8.56
N ALA A 3 36.28 28.06 -7.58
CA ALA A 3 35.95 26.91 -6.75
C ALA A 3 34.54 27.01 -6.18
N LYS A 4 33.78 25.92 -6.28
CA LYS A 4 32.54 25.73 -5.54
C LYS A 4 32.85 25.98 -4.06
N ARG A 5 32.35 27.07 -3.48
CA ARG A 5 32.21 27.16 -2.02
C ARG A 5 31.28 26.02 -1.61
N GLN A 6 31.75 25.16 -0.71
CA GLN A 6 31.01 23.98 -0.26
C GLN A 6 30.16 24.36 0.96
N LEU A 7 28.87 24.02 0.96
CA LEU A 7 27.96 24.17 2.12
C LEU A 7 27.72 22.84 2.79
N HIS A 8 27.34 21.86 1.97
CA HIS A 8 26.88 20.57 2.43
C HIS A 8 27.00 19.57 1.27
N LYS A 9 27.89 18.57 1.45
CA LYS A 9 28.30 17.61 0.41
C LYS A 9 27.12 17.06 -0.42
N LYS A 10 26.06 16.60 0.23
CA LYS A 10 24.86 16.04 -0.44
C LYS A 10 23.99 17.04 -1.21
N ALA A 11 24.03 18.32 -0.85
CA ALA A 11 23.27 19.37 -1.54
C ALA A 11 24.06 19.85 -2.76
N ASP A 12 25.37 19.98 -2.61
CA ASP A 12 26.30 20.45 -3.64
C ASP A 12 26.55 19.40 -4.74
N GLU A 13 26.48 18.10 -4.41
CA GLU A 13 26.45 16.98 -5.36
C GLU A 13 25.25 17.04 -6.31
N LYS A 14 24.13 17.65 -5.88
CA LYS A 14 22.90 17.71 -6.66
C LYS A 14 22.85 18.90 -7.61
N ASN A 15 23.78 19.84 -7.49
CA ASN A 15 23.86 20.97 -8.40
C ASN A 15 24.29 20.51 -9.80
N ARG A 16 23.65 21.06 -10.84
CA ARG A 16 23.92 20.70 -12.24
C ARG A 16 24.47 21.91 -13.00
N LEU A 17 25.41 21.66 -13.90
CA LEU A 17 25.89 22.66 -14.85
C LEU A 17 24.92 22.74 -16.03
N GLU A 18 24.47 23.94 -16.37
CA GLU A 18 23.57 24.20 -17.50
C GLU A 18 24.08 25.44 -18.27
N SER A 19 23.91 25.45 -19.59
CA SER A 19 24.26 26.62 -20.41
C SER A 19 23.06 27.56 -20.48
N ARG A 20 23.22 28.81 -20.01
CA ARG A 20 22.22 29.87 -20.17
C ARG A 20 22.85 31.05 -20.91
N ARG A 21 22.25 31.43 -22.04
CA ARG A 21 22.70 32.57 -22.85
C ARG A 21 24.21 32.53 -23.16
N GLY A 22 24.73 31.35 -23.50
CA GLY A 22 26.15 31.14 -23.83
C GLY A 22 27.11 31.12 -22.62
N LYS A 23 26.61 31.21 -21.38
CA LYS A 23 27.42 31.10 -20.16
C LYS A 23 27.07 29.85 -19.37
N THR A 24 28.08 29.15 -18.90
CA THR A 24 27.92 28.00 -18.01
C THR A 24 27.54 28.48 -16.62
N VAL A 25 26.36 28.07 -16.14
CA VAL A 25 25.83 28.42 -14.81
C VAL A 25 25.55 27.17 -13.99
N LEU A 26 25.62 27.31 -12.67
CA LEU A 26 25.29 26.25 -11.73
C LEU A 26 23.82 26.36 -11.30
N CYS A 27 23.04 25.32 -11.57
CA CYS A 27 21.63 25.21 -11.22
C CYS A 27 21.41 24.37 -9.96
N CYS A 28 20.27 24.58 -9.29
CA CYS A 28 19.86 23.90 -8.06
C CYS A 28 19.78 22.36 -8.22
N GLY A 29 19.34 21.88 -9.38
CA GLY A 29 19.34 20.45 -9.71
C GLY A 29 18.46 19.56 -8.82
N ALA A 30 17.57 20.12 -8.01
CA ALA A 30 16.58 19.34 -7.27
C ALA A 30 15.53 18.76 -8.22
N ASN A 31 15.08 17.51 -7.98
CA ASN A 31 14.00 16.90 -8.75
C ASN A 31 12.70 17.68 -8.57
N LYS A 32 12.09 18.07 -9.69
CA LYS A 32 10.74 18.62 -9.72
C LYS A 32 9.74 17.46 -9.69
N PRO A 33 8.61 17.62 -8.97
CA PRO A 33 7.53 16.65 -9.04
C PRO A 33 6.98 16.56 -10.47
N ILE A 34 6.55 15.37 -10.88
CA ILE A 34 6.02 15.09 -12.23
C ILE A 34 4.86 16.03 -12.57
N LYS A 35 4.00 16.34 -11.57
CA LYS A 35 2.90 17.32 -11.69
C LYS A 35 3.32 18.74 -12.12
N LYS A 36 4.61 19.08 -12.04
CA LYS A 36 5.18 20.37 -12.47
C LYS A 36 6.10 20.24 -13.69
N GLY A 37 5.84 19.25 -14.55
CA GLY A 37 6.58 19.02 -15.80
C GLY A 37 7.84 18.17 -15.65
N GLY A 38 8.07 17.56 -14.49
CA GLY A 38 9.22 16.68 -14.24
C GLY A 38 10.59 17.36 -14.40
N GLY A 39 11.65 16.56 -14.34
CA GLY A 39 13.03 17.01 -14.54
C GLY A 39 13.65 17.77 -13.36
N PHE A 40 14.72 18.52 -13.62
CA PHE A 40 15.54 19.16 -12.59
C PHE A 40 15.25 20.66 -12.45
N CYS A 41 15.48 21.20 -11.25
CA CYS A 41 15.33 22.61 -10.97
C CYS A 41 16.41 23.43 -11.69
N LYS A 42 15.95 24.27 -12.63
CA LYS A 42 16.77 25.20 -13.44
C LYS A 42 17.02 26.57 -12.80
N ALA A 43 16.60 26.76 -11.54
CA ALA A 43 16.95 27.97 -10.80
C ALA A 43 18.45 27.95 -10.49
N LEU A 44 19.10 29.12 -10.43
CA LEU A 44 20.50 29.19 -10.04
C LEU A 44 20.69 28.59 -8.64
N ALA A 45 21.82 27.92 -8.43
CA ALA A 45 22.20 27.35 -7.15
C ALA A 45 22.13 28.43 -6.05
N GLY A 46 21.50 28.11 -4.92
CA GLY A 46 21.35 29.07 -3.81
C GLY A 46 20.51 30.32 -4.10
N THR A 47 19.70 30.33 -5.17
CA THR A 47 18.84 31.51 -5.46
C THR A 47 17.92 31.79 -4.26
N GLY A 48 18.05 32.99 -3.71
CA GLY A 48 17.21 33.48 -2.61
C GLY A 48 17.47 32.82 -1.26
N THR A 49 18.68 32.28 -1.04
CA THR A 49 19.18 31.80 0.26
C THR A 49 20.42 32.60 0.66
N ASP A 50 20.93 32.38 1.88
CA ASP A 50 22.18 32.98 2.38
C ASP A 50 23.45 32.41 1.73
N HIS A 51 23.28 31.57 0.69
CA HIS A 51 24.37 30.83 0.06
C HIS A 51 24.28 30.83 -1.49
N PRO A 52 24.34 32.01 -2.14
CA PRO A 52 24.24 32.11 -3.60
C PRO A 52 25.40 31.40 -4.31
N GLY A 53 25.07 30.64 -5.35
CA GLY A 53 26.06 29.95 -6.20
C GLY A 53 26.33 28.50 -5.81
N TYR A 54 25.70 27.96 -4.77
CA TYR A 54 25.84 26.55 -4.36
C TYR A 54 24.61 26.05 -3.59
N GLY A 55 24.47 24.73 -3.46
CA GLY A 55 23.32 24.08 -2.82
C GLY A 55 21.97 24.32 -3.49
N ARG A 56 20.89 24.09 -2.74
CA ARG A 56 19.51 24.21 -3.22
C ARG A 56 19.01 25.65 -3.21
N CYS A 57 18.12 26.02 -4.13
CA CYS A 57 17.46 27.33 -4.10
C CYS A 57 16.34 27.39 -3.05
N LYS A 58 15.84 28.60 -2.72
CA LYS A 58 14.75 28.79 -1.74
C LYS A 58 13.50 27.95 -2.04
N TYR A 59 13.17 27.78 -3.31
CA TYR A 59 11.98 27.03 -3.76
C TYR A 59 12.13 25.51 -3.61
N CYS A 60 13.36 25.00 -3.49
CA CYS A 60 13.65 23.57 -3.40
C CYS A 60 14.19 23.18 -2.01
N GLY A 61 13.92 24.01 -0.99
CA GLY A 61 14.28 23.76 0.39
C GLY A 61 15.66 24.27 0.79
N GLY A 62 16.27 25.18 0.01
CA GLY A 62 17.56 25.79 0.36
C GLY A 62 17.51 26.64 1.64
N MET A 63 16.37 27.24 1.96
CA MET A 63 16.15 27.95 3.23
C MET A 63 15.68 27.01 4.36
N ASN A 64 15.38 25.75 4.04
CA ASN A 64 14.77 24.84 5.00
C ASN A 64 15.88 24.13 5.79
N THR A 65 16.35 24.78 6.85
CA THR A 65 17.42 24.25 7.71
C THR A 65 16.95 23.12 8.63
N GLY A 66 15.70 22.67 8.50
CA GLY A 66 15.05 21.79 9.45
C GLY A 66 14.92 22.44 10.84
N PRO A 67 14.27 21.75 11.79
CA PRO A 67 14.18 22.24 13.16
C PRO A 67 15.56 22.17 13.83
N LYS A 68 16.10 23.31 14.25
CA LYS A 68 17.41 23.39 14.90
C LYS A 68 17.33 23.10 16.40
N THR A 69 16.17 23.29 17.01
CA THR A 69 15.93 23.07 18.44
C THR A 69 15.49 21.63 18.72
N ALA A 70 15.81 21.10 19.90
CA ALA A 70 15.36 19.77 20.34
C ALA A 70 13.82 19.67 20.33
N ALA A 71 13.14 20.71 20.83
CA ALA A 71 11.68 20.83 20.79
C ALA A 71 11.12 20.83 19.36
N GLY A 72 11.77 21.52 18.41
CA GLY A 72 11.36 21.53 17.02
C GLY A 72 11.57 20.18 16.32
N LYS A 73 12.64 19.45 16.66
CA LYS A 73 12.89 18.09 16.16
C LYS A 73 11.85 17.11 16.67
N ALA A 74 11.47 17.23 17.94
CA ALA A 74 10.36 16.48 18.53
C ALA A 74 9.03 16.81 17.84
N ALA A 75 8.70 18.08 17.63
CA ALA A 75 7.47 18.46 16.95
C ALA A 75 7.35 17.88 15.52
N VAL A 76 8.47 17.83 14.78
CA VAL A 76 8.49 17.25 13.42
C VAL A 76 8.49 15.72 13.45
N SER A 77 9.08 15.06 14.45
CA SER A 77 8.97 13.60 14.59
C SER A 77 7.54 13.14 14.91
N GLN A 78 6.73 14.01 15.52
CA GLN A 78 5.29 13.79 15.73
C GLN A 78 4.45 13.91 14.45
N ASN A 79 5.00 14.38 13.31
CA ASN A 79 4.22 14.49 12.07
C ASN A 79 3.71 13.14 11.56
N ALA A 80 4.41 12.03 11.80
CA ALA A 80 3.93 10.69 11.48
C ALA A 80 2.71 10.28 12.34
N ARG A 81 2.56 10.87 13.54
CA ARG A 81 1.41 10.69 14.45
C ARG A 81 0.26 11.64 14.15
N LYS A 82 0.55 12.85 13.65
CA LYS A 82 -0.47 13.85 13.24
C LYS A 82 -1.03 13.59 11.85
N HIS A 83 -0.20 13.07 10.93
CA HIS A 83 -0.58 12.74 9.56
C HIS A 83 -0.06 11.34 9.21
N GLY A 84 -0.96 10.36 9.20
CA GLY A 84 -0.63 8.94 8.99
C GLY A 84 -1.74 8.02 9.48
N PHE A 85 -1.48 6.71 9.53
CA PHE A 85 -2.44 5.67 9.96
C PHE A 85 -2.98 5.82 11.40
N TYR A 86 -2.39 6.71 12.21
CA TYR A 86 -2.84 7.03 13.57
C TYR A 86 -3.98 8.07 13.59
N SER A 87 -4.04 9.00 12.64
CA SER A 87 -5.03 10.10 12.66
C SER A 87 -6.45 9.69 12.26
N LYS A 88 -6.64 8.46 11.76
CA LYS A 88 -7.93 7.94 11.29
C LYS A 88 -8.59 6.96 12.26
N ALA A 89 -7.92 6.58 13.35
CA ALA A 89 -8.30 5.42 14.16
C ALA A 89 -8.75 5.76 15.58
N ILE A 90 -8.55 6.99 16.05
CA ILE A 90 -8.77 7.40 17.45
C ILE A 90 -9.46 8.77 17.43
N SER A 91 -10.55 8.93 18.19
CA SER A 91 -11.24 10.21 18.36
C SER A 91 -10.35 11.23 19.12
N PRO A 92 -10.65 12.53 19.07
CA PRO A 92 -9.90 13.53 19.84
C PRO A 92 -9.85 13.23 21.34
N GLU A 93 -10.95 12.74 21.93
CA GLU A 93 -11.02 12.42 23.37
C GLU A 93 -10.27 11.11 23.72
N GLU A 94 -10.38 10.07 22.87
CA GLU A 94 -9.64 8.82 23.02
C GLU A 94 -8.12 9.02 22.91
N ARG A 95 -7.71 10.10 22.24
CA ARG A 95 -6.31 10.47 22.06
C ARG A 95 -5.68 11.05 23.32
N GLU A 96 -6.40 11.90 24.05
CA GLU A 96 -5.91 12.45 25.33
C GLU A 96 -5.70 11.35 26.36
N VAL A 97 -6.67 10.43 26.51
CA VAL A 97 -6.57 9.29 27.43
C VAL A 97 -5.41 8.35 27.04
N TYR A 98 -5.20 8.10 25.75
CA TYR A 98 -4.07 7.30 25.27
C TYR A 98 -2.71 7.97 25.51
N GLU A 99 -2.64 9.29 25.36
CA GLU A 99 -1.42 10.07 25.58
C GLU A 99 -1.07 10.18 27.08
N GLU A 100 -2.07 10.25 27.97
CA GLU A 100 -1.91 10.22 29.43
C GLU A 100 -1.39 8.85 29.92
N GLN A 101 -1.91 7.75 29.37
CA GLN A 101 -1.40 6.39 29.65
C GLN A 101 0.02 6.14 29.11
N LEU A 102 0.45 6.92 28.11
CA LEU A 102 1.78 6.86 27.49
C LEU A 102 2.88 7.54 28.32
N GLU A 103 2.53 8.51 29.15
CA GLU A 103 3.47 9.17 30.07
C GLU A 103 3.84 8.25 31.25
N GLU A 104 2.93 7.36 31.64
CA GLU A 104 3.08 6.49 32.82
C GLU A 104 3.67 5.11 32.49
N ALA A 105 3.36 4.58 31.29
CA ALA A 105 4.02 3.40 30.77
C ALA A 105 4.99 3.82 29.66
N SER A 106 6.29 3.58 29.84
CA SER A 106 7.21 3.57 28.71
C SER A 106 6.75 2.48 27.73
N LEU A 107 5.84 2.81 26.81
CA LEU A 107 5.36 1.87 25.80
C LEU A 107 6.56 1.58 24.89
N GLY A 108 7.28 0.52 25.24
CA GLY A 108 8.44 0.07 24.50
C GLY A 108 8.04 -0.38 23.09
N LEU A 109 9.05 -0.67 22.28
CA LEU A 109 8.89 -1.22 20.93
C LEU A 109 7.93 -2.42 20.87
N GLN A 110 7.79 -3.18 21.96
CA GLN A 110 6.87 -4.30 22.08
C GLN A 110 5.40 -3.89 21.87
N HIS A 111 4.98 -2.76 22.42
CA HIS A 111 3.61 -2.27 22.27
C HIS A 111 3.34 -1.82 20.81
N GLU A 112 4.31 -1.16 20.17
CA GLU A 112 4.20 -0.80 18.75
C GLU A 112 4.09 -2.04 17.85
N ILE A 113 4.84 -3.11 18.17
CA ILE A 113 4.74 -4.41 17.49
C ILE A 113 3.33 -4.98 17.64
N TYR A 114 2.80 -5.06 18.86
CA TYR A 114 1.46 -5.61 19.10
C TYR A 114 0.36 -4.79 18.42
N MET A 115 0.45 -3.46 18.46
CA MET A 115 -0.50 -2.57 17.81
C MET A 115 -0.48 -2.76 16.28
N LEU A 116 0.70 -2.80 15.66
CA LEU A 116 0.82 -3.00 14.22
C LEU A 116 0.35 -4.41 13.82
N LYS A 117 0.72 -5.43 14.61
CA LYS A 117 0.24 -6.81 14.45
C LYS A 117 -1.29 -6.90 14.49
N ALA A 118 -1.93 -6.31 15.50
CA ALA A 118 -3.39 -6.30 15.64
C ALA A 118 -4.07 -5.66 14.42
N LYS A 119 -3.52 -4.57 13.89
CA LYS A 119 -4.04 -3.92 12.68
C LYS A 119 -3.93 -4.81 11.44
N ILE A 120 -2.81 -5.50 11.27
CA ILE A 120 -2.62 -6.44 10.16
C ILE A 120 -3.62 -7.61 10.28
N LEU A 121 -3.81 -8.16 11.48
CA LEU A 121 -4.79 -9.23 11.72
C LEU A 121 -6.23 -8.78 11.43
N VAL A 122 -6.62 -7.57 11.83
CA VAL A 122 -7.95 -7.02 11.52
C VAL A 122 -8.10 -6.79 10.02
N TYR A 123 -7.06 -6.32 9.34
CA TYR A 123 -7.07 -6.14 7.88
C TYR A 123 -7.28 -7.48 7.16
N LEU A 124 -6.47 -8.49 7.49
CA LEU A 124 -6.57 -9.84 6.91
C LEU A 124 -7.90 -10.52 7.24
N SER A 125 -8.39 -10.41 8.48
CA SER A 125 -9.69 -11.00 8.84
C SER A 125 -10.87 -10.36 8.12
N ARG A 126 -10.84 -9.03 7.89
CA ARG A 126 -11.86 -8.35 7.07
C ARG A 126 -11.82 -8.79 5.62
N TRP A 127 -10.63 -8.92 5.05
CA TRP A 127 -10.44 -9.49 3.72
C TRP A 127 -10.98 -10.92 3.68
N ARG A 128 -10.59 -11.78 4.63
CA ARG A 128 -11.03 -13.17 4.72
C ARG A 128 -12.54 -13.30 4.80
N ARG A 129 -13.21 -12.52 5.64
CA ARG A 129 -14.69 -12.53 5.71
C ARG A 129 -15.33 -12.20 4.36
N ARG A 130 -14.77 -11.23 3.64
CA ARG A 130 -15.26 -10.85 2.30
C ARG A 130 -15.01 -11.97 1.30
N TRP A 131 -13.82 -12.55 1.33
CA TRP A 131 -13.44 -13.67 0.47
C TRP A 131 -14.31 -14.90 0.73
N ASP A 132 -14.43 -15.33 1.99
CA ASP A 132 -15.25 -16.48 2.42
C ASP A 132 -16.71 -16.33 2.00
N ARG A 133 -17.25 -15.10 2.04
CA ARG A 133 -18.60 -14.81 1.55
C ARG A 133 -18.75 -15.15 0.07
N PHE A 134 -17.81 -14.74 -0.78
CA PHE A 134 -17.86 -15.03 -2.21
C PHE A 134 -17.57 -16.50 -2.51
N TYR A 135 -16.64 -17.10 -1.78
CA TYR A 135 -16.31 -18.52 -1.91
C TYR A 135 -17.53 -19.39 -1.58
N LYS A 136 -18.17 -19.17 -0.44
CA LYS A 136 -19.37 -19.91 -0.03
C LYS A 136 -20.55 -19.65 -0.96
N ALA A 137 -20.75 -18.41 -1.39
CA ALA A 137 -21.80 -18.09 -2.35
C ALA A 137 -21.59 -18.79 -3.70
N LYS A 138 -20.34 -18.95 -4.14
CA LYS A 138 -20.03 -19.66 -5.39
C LYS A 138 -20.23 -21.17 -5.28
N LEU A 139 -19.89 -21.76 -4.13
CA LEU A 139 -20.13 -23.19 -3.89
C LEU A 139 -21.61 -23.54 -3.80
N ALA A 140 -22.43 -22.64 -3.26
CA ALA A 140 -23.87 -22.82 -3.12
C ALA A 140 -24.66 -22.05 -4.19
N GLU A 141 -24.04 -21.79 -5.35
CA GLU A 141 -24.67 -21.00 -6.42
C GLU A 141 -25.87 -21.75 -7.01
N GLU A 142 -27.05 -21.18 -6.84
CA GLU A 142 -28.26 -21.66 -7.51
C GLU A 142 -28.31 -21.14 -8.94
N TYR A 143 -28.69 -22.03 -9.86
CA TYR A 143 -28.95 -21.73 -11.25
C TYR A 143 -30.45 -21.84 -11.51
N VAL A 144 -30.95 -20.86 -12.26
CA VAL A 144 -32.33 -20.82 -12.71
C VAL A 144 -32.32 -20.84 -14.24
N LYS A 145 -33.08 -21.78 -14.79
CA LYS A 145 -33.32 -21.90 -16.22
C LYS A 145 -34.64 -21.24 -16.57
N TYR A 146 -34.54 -20.29 -17.48
CA TYR A 146 -35.66 -19.57 -18.04
C TYR A 146 -35.93 -20.04 -19.45
N LYS A 147 -37.20 -20.20 -19.79
CA LYS A 147 -37.63 -20.47 -21.17
C LYS A 147 -38.44 -19.29 -21.69
N CYS A 148 -38.19 -18.94 -22.94
CA CYS A 148 -39.01 -17.97 -23.63
C CYS A 148 -40.36 -18.58 -24.01
N MET A 149 -41.44 -17.88 -23.67
CA MET A 149 -42.81 -18.32 -23.95
C MET A 149 -43.28 -17.99 -25.36
N ASN A 150 -42.51 -17.20 -26.13
CA ASN A 150 -42.85 -16.93 -27.51
C ASN A 150 -42.75 -18.22 -28.36
N PRO A 151 -43.84 -18.66 -29.01
CA PRO A 151 -43.90 -19.88 -29.82
C PRO A 151 -42.79 -19.98 -30.88
N ASP A 152 -42.39 -18.84 -31.45
CA ASP A 152 -41.40 -18.77 -32.54
C ASP A 152 -39.95 -18.71 -32.05
N CYS A 153 -39.74 -18.46 -30.75
CA CYS A 153 -38.41 -18.29 -30.17
C CYS A 153 -37.89 -19.58 -29.54
N GLY A 154 -38.65 -20.15 -28.60
CA GLY A 154 -38.26 -21.36 -27.86
C GLY A 154 -36.93 -21.30 -27.10
N ALA A 155 -36.28 -20.13 -27.02
CA ALA A 155 -34.95 -19.98 -26.45
C ALA A 155 -34.93 -20.31 -24.95
N VAL A 156 -33.86 -20.97 -24.53
CA VAL A 156 -33.60 -21.32 -23.13
C VAL A 156 -32.37 -20.54 -22.67
N HIS A 157 -32.48 -19.93 -21.50
CA HIS A 157 -31.40 -19.19 -20.86
C HIS A 157 -31.16 -19.76 -19.46
N VAL A 158 -29.91 -19.92 -19.08
CA VAL A 158 -29.53 -20.41 -17.75
C VAL A 158 -28.70 -19.31 -17.11
N TYR A 159 -29.10 -18.85 -15.92
CA TYR A 159 -28.38 -17.82 -15.17
C TYR A 159 -28.15 -18.29 -13.75
N GLY A 160 -26.94 -18.04 -13.24
CA GLY A 160 -26.63 -18.22 -11.82
C GLY A 160 -27.10 -17.02 -11.00
N GLU A 161 -27.36 -17.19 -9.70
CA GLU A 161 -27.69 -16.09 -8.78
C GLU A 161 -26.62 -14.98 -8.75
N LEU A 162 -25.37 -15.32 -9.07
CA LEU A 162 -24.25 -14.39 -9.10
C LEU A 162 -24.10 -13.67 -10.46
N GLU A 163 -24.92 -14.02 -11.46
CA GLU A 163 -24.94 -13.40 -12.78
C GLU A 163 -26.09 -12.40 -12.91
N VAL A 164 -25.90 -11.36 -13.73
CA VAL A 164 -26.95 -10.36 -13.94
C VAL A 164 -28.03 -10.96 -14.85
N LYS A 165 -29.21 -11.23 -14.27
CA LYS A 165 -30.40 -11.66 -15.01
C LYS A 165 -30.82 -10.59 -16.03
N PRO A 166 -30.97 -10.93 -17.32
CA PRO A 166 -31.70 -10.09 -18.24
C PRO A 166 -33.20 -10.20 -17.95
N GLY A 167 -33.86 -9.06 -17.79
CA GLY A 167 -35.30 -9.00 -17.48
C GLY A 167 -36.22 -9.50 -18.61
N TYR A 168 -35.67 -9.88 -19.76
CA TYR A 168 -36.41 -10.27 -20.96
C TYR A 168 -35.55 -11.13 -21.90
N CYS A 169 -36.19 -11.84 -22.85
CA CYS A 169 -35.50 -12.65 -23.85
C CYS A 169 -34.70 -11.76 -24.83
N ILE A 170 -33.39 -11.99 -24.95
CA ILE A 170 -32.49 -11.18 -25.79
C ILE A 170 -32.50 -11.63 -27.26
N SER A 171 -33.18 -12.74 -27.59
CA SER A 171 -33.27 -13.23 -28.96
C SER A 171 -33.88 -12.18 -29.89
N ALA A 172 -33.20 -11.90 -31.01
CA ALA A 172 -33.63 -10.93 -32.01
C ALA A 172 -34.96 -11.31 -32.68
N LYS A 173 -35.36 -12.58 -32.60
CA LYS A 173 -36.60 -13.12 -33.17
C LYS A 173 -37.80 -12.98 -32.22
N CYS A 174 -37.60 -12.48 -31.01
CA CYS A 174 -38.64 -12.48 -29.98
C CYS A 174 -39.34 -11.11 -29.90
N GLY A 175 -40.65 -11.09 -30.20
CA GLY A 175 -41.50 -9.90 -30.09
C GLY A 175 -41.84 -9.54 -28.64
N GLU A 176 -42.52 -10.44 -27.92
CA GLU A 176 -43.00 -10.19 -26.55
C GLU A 176 -41.95 -10.40 -25.44
N LYS A 177 -40.75 -10.88 -25.81
CA LYS A 177 -39.55 -11.07 -24.97
C LYS A 177 -39.81 -11.57 -23.53
N HIS A 178 -40.84 -12.38 -23.32
CA HIS A 178 -41.20 -12.89 -22.01
C HIS A 178 -40.39 -14.14 -21.64
N LEU A 179 -39.91 -14.21 -20.39
CA LEU A 179 -39.13 -15.33 -19.85
C LEU A 179 -39.80 -15.85 -18.58
N GLU A 180 -40.07 -17.15 -18.54
CA GLU A 180 -40.60 -17.84 -17.37
C GLU A 180 -39.57 -18.82 -16.80
N GLU A 181 -39.55 -18.96 -15.47
CA GLU A 181 -38.71 -19.92 -14.77
C GLU A 181 -39.26 -21.34 -14.96
N VAL A 182 -38.40 -22.25 -15.41
CA VAL A 182 -38.76 -23.64 -15.71
C VAL A 182 -38.13 -24.60 -14.71
N GLU A 183 -36.92 -24.31 -14.28
CA GLU A 183 -36.12 -25.25 -13.48
C GLU A 183 -35.10 -24.49 -12.65
N ARG A 184 -34.86 -24.97 -11.42
CA ARG A 184 -33.87 -24.43 -10.49
C ARG A 184 -33.06 -25.56 -9.87
N TRP A 185 -31.74 -25.41 -9.83
CA TRP A 185 -30.83 -26.39 -9.21
C TRP A 185 -29.59 -25.70 -8.63
N VAL A 186 -28.91 -26.37 -7.70
CA VAL A 186 -27.60 -25.93 -7.18
C VAL A 186 -26.52 -26.50 -8.09
N ALA A 187 -25.58 -25.67 -8.55
CA ALA A 187 -24.45 -26.18 -9.34
C ALA A 187 -23.47 -26.97 -8.46
N GLU A 188 -23.05 -28.13 -8.95
CA GLU A 188 -21.93 -28.89 -8.36
C GLU A 188 -20.60 -28.23 -8.74
N ARG A 189 -20.24 -27.16 -8.02
CA ARG A 189 -18.98 -26.44 -8.22
C ARG A 189 -17.82 -27.10 -7.49
N THR A 190 -16.64 -27.05 -8.11
CA THR A 190 -15.41 -27.48 -7.46
C THR A 190 -14.87 -26.39 -6.52
N PRO A 191 -14.15 -26.75 -5.44
CA PRO A 191 -13.46 -25.79 -4.58
C PRO A 191 -12.55 -24.82 -5.37
N VAL A 192 -11.87 -25.30 -6.41
CA VAL A 192 -10.96 -24.50 -7.24
C VAL A 192 -11.70 -23.37 -7.97
N GLU A 193 -12.85 -23.65 -8.58
CA GLU A 193 -13.67 -22.63 -9.25
C GLU A 193 -14.19 -21.57 -8.27
N ALA A 194 -14.54 -21.99 -7.04
CA ALA A 194 -14.99 -21.08 -6.00
C ALA A 194 -13.86 -20.18 -5.50
N GLU A 195 -12.63 -20.70 -5.39
CA GLU A 195 -11.44 -19.92 -5.05
C GLU A 195 -11.13 -18.86 -6.10
N GLU A 196 -11.08 -19.23 -7.38
CA GLU A 196 -10.83 -18.30 -8.49
C GLU A 196 -11.88 -17.19 -8.55
N TYR A 197 -13.15 -17.55 -8.34
CA TYR A 197 -14.24 -16.58 -8.28
C TYR A 197 -14.05 -15.59 -7.11
N ALA A 198 -13.78 -16.10 -5.90
CA ALA A 198 -13.58 -15.27 -4.72
C ALA A 198 -12.35 -14.35 -4.86
N ASP A 199 -11.25 -14.85 -5.41
CA ASP A 199 -10.04 -14.06 -5.69
C ASP A 199 -10.31 -12.97 -6.73
N ARG A 200 -11.12 -13.26 -7.77
CA ARG A 200 -11.54 -12.27 -8.77
C ARG A 200 -12.41 -11.17 -8.16
N GLN A 201 -13.37 -11.52 -7.30
CA GLN A 201 -14.28 -10.55 -6.66
C GLN A 201 -13.59 -9.70 -5.59
N THR A 202 -12.47 -10.15 -5.04
CA THR A 202 -11.71 -9.42 -4.01
C THR A 202 -10.57 -8.56 -4.57
N LYS A 203 -10.43 -8.45 -5.90
CA LYS A 203 -9.49 -7.55 -6.56
C LYS A 203 -9.74 -6.09 -6.15
N VAL A 204 -8.67 -5.37 -5.82
CA VAL A 204 -8.71 -3.93 -5.53
C VAL A 204 -8.05 -3.19 -6.68
N TYR A 205 -8.83 -2.31 -7.32
CA TYR A 205 -8.36 -1.50 -8.44
C TYR A 205 -7.77 -0.19 -7.96
N PHE A 206 -6.65 0.23 -8.55
CA PHE A 206 -6.03 1.52 -8.33
C PHE A 206 -5.57 2.14 -9.65
N THR A 207 -5.43 3.47 -9.65
CA THR A 207 -4.94 4.22 -10.82
C THR A 207 -3.45 4.43 -10.69
N ASP A 208 -2.66 4.04 -11.69
CA ASP A 208 -1.19 4.12 -11.60
C ASP A 208 -0.59 5.47 -12.03
N GLY A 209 -1.43 6.38 -12.56
CA GLY A 209 -1.04 7.71 -13.00
C GLY A 209 -0.93 7.89 -14.51
N GLU A 210 -0.88 6.81 -15.30
CA GLU A 210 -0.83 6.85 -16.77
C GLU A 210 -2.07 6.18 -17.38
N ASN A 211 -3.27 6.71 -17.12
CA ASN A 211 -4.56 6.21 -17.68
C ASN A 211 -4.84 4.69 -17.52
N GLY A 212 -3.98 3.94 -16.83
CA GLY A 212 -4.12 2.53 -16.56
C GLY A 212 -4.80 2.27 -15.22
N ARG A 213 -5.85 1.45 -15.24
CA ARG A 213 -6.36 0.80 -14.02
C ARG A 213 -5.58 -0.49 -13.84
N SER A 214 -4.76 -0.52 -12.79
CA SER A 214 -4.14 -1.76 -12.31
C SER A 214 -4.96 -2.33 -11.16
N TYR A 215 -4.78 -3.62 -10.86
CA TYR A 215 -5.38 -4.26 -9.69
C TYR A 215 -4.33 -5.01 -8.88
N TYR A 216 -4.64 -5.27 -7.62
CA TYR A 216 -3.91 -6.22 -6.79
C TYR A 216 -4.91 -7.08 -6.01
N HIS A 217 -4.49 -8.27 -5.61
CA HIS A 217 -5.27 -9.10 -4.70
C HIS A 217 -5.05 -8.61 -3.25
N ALA A 218 -6.08 -8.02 -2.64
CA ALA A 218 -6.01 -7.58 -1.24
C ALA A 218 -5.72 -8.77 -0.32
N GLY A 219 -5.00 -8.55 0.78
CA GLY A 219 -4.63 -9.64 1.69
C GLY A 219 -3.54 -10.60 1.17
N SER A 220 -3.05 -10.39 -0.05
CA SER A 220 -1.90 -11.08 -0.62
C SER A 220 -0.62 -10.22 -0.58
N LEU A 221 0.53 -10.82 -0.91
CA LEU A 221 1.81 -10.11 -1.03
C LEU A 221 1.82 -9.04 -2.15
N GLU A 222 0.85 -9.05 -3.06
CA GLU A 222 0.71 -8.01 -4.10
C GLU A 222 0.20 -6.68 -3.54
N ASP A 223 -0.44 -6.72 -2.37
CA ASP A 223 -0.92 -5.53 -1.68
C ASP A 223 0.25 -4.74 -1.10
N ARG A 224 0.67 -3.70 -1.83
CA ARG A 224 1.77 -2.80 -1.44
C ARG A 224 1.58 -2.17 -0.06
N THR A 225 0.33 -2.03 0.42
CA THR A 225 0.06 -1.48 1.75
C THR A 225 0.35 -2.52 2.82
N LEU A 226 -0.11 -3.75 2.59
CA LEU A 226 0.17 -4.89 3.47
C LEU A 226 1.67 -5.22 3.49
N ASP A 227 2.34 -5.25 2.33
CA ASP A 227 3.78 -5.47 2.22
C ASP A 227 4.57 -4.43 3.02
N ARG A 228 4.25 -3.14 2.89
CA ARG A 228 4.89 -2.09 3.70
C ARG A 228 4.63 -2.26 5.19
N ALA A 229 3.42 -2.65 5.57
CA ALA A 229 3.07 -2.90 6.97
C ALA A 229 3.87 -4.08 7.54
N LEU A 230 3.98 -5.18 6.78
CA LEU A 230 4.80 -6.35 7.11
C LEU A 230 6.29 -5.96 7.24
N ASN A 231 6.85 -5.25 6.27
CA ASN A 231 8.23 -4.73 6.31
C ASN A 231 8.49 -3.79 7.49
N THR A 232 7.48 -3.06 7.93
CA THR A 232 7.57 -2.21 9.12
C THR A 232 7.56 -3.05 10.38
N LEU A 233 6.68 -4.05 10.45
CA LEU A 233 6.61 -5.01 11.56
C LEU A 233 7.93 -5.75 11.75
N GLY A 234 8.51 -6.29 10.67
CA GLY A 234 9.82 -6.96 10.72
C GLY A 234 10.92 -6.07 11.31
N ARG A 235 11.01 -4.81 10.86
CA ARG A 235 11.99 -3.84 11.40
C ARG A 235 11.76 -3.51 12.87
N LEU A 236 10.50 -3.46 13.34
CA LEU A 236 10.21 -3.22 14.74
C LEU A 236 10.64 -4.41 15.59
N ILE A 237 10.39 -5.63 15.13
CA ILE A 237 10.80 -6.85 15.84
C ILE A 237 12.33 -6.96 15.90
N GLU A 238 13.03 -6.73 14.80
CA GLU A 238 14.51 -6.71 14.79
C GLU A 238 15.09 -5.69 15.78
N LYS A 239 14.49 -4.49 15.84
CA LYS A 239 14.92 -3.45 16.79
C LYS A 239 14.61 -3.82 18.24
N HIS A 240 13.47 -4.46 18.47
CA HIS A 240 13.11 -4.96 19.79
C HIS A 240 14.11 -6.02 20.26
N ALA A 241 14.39 -7.04 19.44
CA ALA A 241 15.36 -8.09 19.74
C ALA A 241 16.75 -7.53 20.08
N ARG A 242 17.23 -6.54 19.31
CA ARG A 242 18.51 -5.87 19.58
C ARG A 242 18.53 -5.09 20.90
N LEU A 243 17.39 -4.55 21.33
CA LEU A 243 17.28 -3.78 22.58
C LEU A 243 17.08 -4.66 23.81
N THR A 244 16.45 -5.83 23.66
CA THR A 244 16.19 -6.76 24.77
C THR A 244 17.27 -7.84 24.94
N GLN A 245 18.30 -7.86 24.09
CA GLN A 245 19.33 -8.94 24.04
C GLN A 245 18.73 -10.35 23.89
N ASP A 246 17.50 -10.42 23.39
CA ASP A 246 16.75 -11.66 23.21
C ASP A 246 16.82 -12.05 21.73
N SER A 247 16.82 -13.35 21.41
CA SER A 247 17.03 -13.81 20.02
C SER A 247 15.94 -13.32 19.06
N GLY A 248 14.78 -12.87 19.58
CA GLY A 248 13.66 -12.37 18.79
C GLY A 248 12.91 -13.45 18.01
N ASP A 249 13.45 -14.67 17.94
CA ASP A 249 12.95 -15.79 17.16
C ASP A 249 11.59 -16.28 17.65
N ASP A 250 11.32 -16.25 18.96
CA ASP A 250 10.04 -16.67 19.53
C ASP A 250 8.90 -15.71 19.18
N LEU A 251 9.18 -14.40 19.20
CA LEU A 251 8.21 -13.36 18.83
C LEU A 251 7.94 -13.38 17.32
N LEU A 252 8.99 -13.55 16.50
CA LEU A 252 8.86 -13.71 15.04
C LEU A 252 8.06 -14.95 14.66
N THR A 253 8.34 -16.09 15.28
CA THR A 253 7.67 -17.37 14.99
C THR A 253 6.20 -17.33 15.36
N SER A 254 5.85 -16.77 16.51
CA SER A 254 4.45 -16.62 16.94
C SER A 254 3.67 -15.68 16.01
N ILE A 255 4.26 -14.54 15.63
CA ILE A 255 3.65 -13.58 14.71
C ILE A 255 3.43 -14.20 13.32
N ASN A 256 4.42 -14.92 12.79
CA ASN A 256 4.28 -15.57 11.48
C ASN A 256 3.16 -16.62 11.44
N LYS A 257 3.02 -17.44 12.50
CA LYS A 257 1.92 -18.42 12.60
C LYS A 257 0.55 -17.73 12.57
N GLU A 258 0.39 -16.65 13.31
CA GLU A 258 -0.87 -15.91 13.36
C GLU A 258 -1.20 -15.22 12.02
N LEU A 259 -0.20 -14.67 11.34
CA LEU A 259 -0.37 -14.06 10.02
C LEU A 259 -0.71 -15.10 8.94
N GLN A 260 -0.07 -16.28 8.98
CA GLN A 260 -0.42 -17.40 8.10
C GLN A 260 -1.85 -17.88 8.35
N ALA A 261 -2.25 -18.06 9.61
CA ALA A 261 -3.60 -18.45 9.97
C ALA A 261 -4.66 -17.42 9.50
N ALA A 262 -4.34 -16.12 9.60
CA ALA A 262 -5.22 -15.04 9.15
C ALA A 262 -5.32 -14.94 7.61
N SER A 263 -4.29 -15.37 6.88
CA SER A 263 -4.18 -15.24 5.41
C SER A 263 -4.42 -16.54 4.63
N GLN A 264 -4.88 -17.62 5.27
CA GLN A 264 -4.96 -18.96 4.65
C GLN A 264 -3.61 -19.45 4.09
N GLY A 265 -2.50 -19.05 4.71
CA GLY A 265 -1.16 -19.39 4.23
C GLY A 265 -0.69 -18.62 2.99
N LYS A 266 -1.52 -17.74 2.40
CA LYS A 266 -1.14 -16.90 1.25
C LYS A 266 -0.08 -15.84 1.60
N VAL A 267 0.10 -15.54 2.89
CA VAL A 267 1.19 -14.70 3.38
C VAL A 267 2.30 -15.59 3.94
N SER A 268 3.34 -15.82 3.14
CA SER A 268 4.63 -16.35 3.62
C SER A 268 5.62 -15.20 3.72
N VAL A 269 5.98 -14.79 4.94
CA VAL A 269 7.02 -13.79 5.12
C VAL A 269 8.29 -14.45 5.61
N SER A 270 9.28 -14.55 4.71
CA SER A 270 10.62 -15.01 5.06
C SER A 270 11.40 -13.83 5.64
N TRP A 271 11.39 -13.69 6.96
CA TRP A 271 12.26 -12.77 7.69
C TRP A 271 13.57 -13.48 8.02
N GLY A 272 14.37 -13.80 6.99
CA GLY A 272 15.52 -14.69 7.17
C GLY A 272 16.51 -14.63 6.01
N GLY A 273 17.00 -13.44 5.68
CA GLY A 273 18.20 -13.28 4.87
C GLY A 273 19.39 -13.02 5.79
N LYS A 274 20.45 -13.84 5.71
CA LYS A 274 21.73 -13.48 6.33
C LYS A 274 22.09 -12.06 5.88
N PRO A 275 22.50 -11.16 6.79
CA PRO A 275 22.94 -9.82 6.41
C PRO A 275 23.97 -9.98 5.31
N GLN A 276 23.79 -9.29 4.17
CA GLN A 276 24.79 -9.28 3.11
C GLN A 276 26.13 -8.93 3.75
N ALA A 277 27.04 -9.91 3.77
CA ALA A 277 28.41 -9.68 4.19
C ALA A 277 28.93 -8.57 3.29
N ARG A 278 29.36 -7.47 3.92
CA ARG A 278 30.10 -6.42 3.25
C ARG A 278 31.35 -7.11 2.72
N THR A 279 31.37 -7.46 1.43
CA THR A 279 32.61 -7.82 0.76
C THR A 279 33.47 -6.58 0.83
N GLU A 280 34.49 -6.65 1.68
CA GLU A 280 35.58 -5.68 1.66
C GLU A 280 36.08 -5.61 0.23
N SER A 281 36.07 -4.40 -0.33
CA SER A 281 36.71 -4.16 -1.62
C SER A 281 38.15 -4.67 -1.52
N PRO A 282 38.68 -5.38 -2.53
CA PRO A 282 40.07 -5.79 -2.51
C PRO A 282 40.93 -4.54 -2.35
N ALA A 283 41.81 -4.57 -1.35
CA ALA A 283 42.92 -3.65 -1.29
C ALA A 283 43.90 -4.07 -2.39
N GLU A 284 43.94 -3.29 -3.47
CA GLU A 284 45.10 -2.84 -4.26
C GLU A 284 44.64 -2.27 -5.61
#